data_AF-A0A242E1K5-F1
#
_entry.id   AF-A0A242E1K5-F1
#
_cell.length_a   1.000
_cell.length_b   1.000
_cell.length_c   1.000
_cell.angle_alpha   90.00
_cell.angle_beta   90.00
_cell.angle_gamma   90.00
#
_symmetry.space_group_name_H-M   'P 1'
#
loop_
_entity.id
_entity.type
_entity.pdbx_description
1 polymer ?
#
loop_
_entity_poly.entity_id
_entity_poly.type
_entity_poly.pdbx_seq_one_letter_code
_entity_poly.pdbx_strand_id
1 'polypeptide(L)'
;MKKTATVLFVILGLSIIAAMIGISTSANERANENLSFTVKTDRIVYDMTQQVITIPVKPNKSVNASDVHAVLTYGWDGNGSSEKVIGEVYLKDVQWTAGIEYTIMISAELSIDEIKSKDKVDLIVFYDEQMTITENLKPNSWTVVGPPSSTDSTSSESSTENTSSESSTENTSSE
;
A
#
# COMPACT_ATOMS: atom_id res chain seq x y z
N MET A 1 -75.69 40.65 20.00
CA MET A 1 -74.33 40.14 19.74
C MET A 1 -74.06 38.97 20.69
N LYS A 2 -74.08 37.73 20.18
CA LYS A 2 -73.58 36.53 20.87
C LYS A 2 -72.64 35.84 19.88
N LYS A 3 -71.39 35.69 20.30
CA LYS A 3 -70.26 35.29 19.45
C LYS A 3 -70.39 33.81 19.04
N THR A 4 -70.11 33.58 17.76
CA THR A 4 -70.10 32.31 17.05
C THR A 4 -69.04 31.36 17.60
N ALA A 5 -69.42 30.08 17.73
CA ALA A 5 -68.54 28.97 18.04
C ALA A 5 -67.66 28.63 16.83
N THR A 6 -66.35 28.64 17.03
CA THR A 6 -65.37 28.12 16.06
C THR A 6 -64.74 26.87 16.67
N VAL A 7 -65.23 25.71 16.23
CA VAL A 7 -64.60 24.41 16.47
C VAL A 7 -63.49 24.27 15.43
N LEU A 8 -62.23 24.41 15.85
CA LEU A 8 -61.07 24.07 15.02
C LEU A 8 -60.65 22.63 15.37
N PHE A 9 -60.95 21.70 14.46
CA PHE A 9 -60.31 20.39 14.39
C PHE A 9 -58.84 20.60 14.03
N VAL A 10 -57.96 20.55 15.02
CA VAL A 10 -56.51 20.46 14.79
C VAL A 10 -55.98 19.35 15.69
N ILE A 11 -55.22 18.45 15.07
CA ILE A 11 -54.38 17.41 15.68
C ILE A 11 -55.10 16.11 16.09
N LEU A 12 -55.75 15.46 15.12
CA LEU A 12 -55.88 14.00 15.11
C LEU A 12 -55.20 13.50 13.83
N GLY A 13 -53.87 13.41 13.85
CA GLY A 13 -53.11 13.06 12.66
C GLY A 13 -51.59 13.06 12.83
N LEU A 14 -51.06 12.62 13.96
CA LEU A 14 -49.68 12.14 14.06
C LEU A 14 -49.66 10.92 14.99
N SER A 15 -50.32 9.87 14.49
CA SER A 15 -50.07 8.50 14.94
C SER A 15 -48.59 8.17 14.73
N ILE A 16 -47.91 7.85 15.83
CA ILE A 16 -47.10 6.64 15.98
C ILE A 16 -46.28 6.23 14.74
N ILE A 17 -44.98 6.55 14.72
CA ILE A 17 -43.90 5.55 14.55
C ILE A 17 -42.70 6.09 15.35
N ALA A 18 -42.63 5.74 16.64
CA ALA A 18 -41.40 5.75 17.41
C ALA A 18 -41.15 4.30 17.87
N ALA A 19 -41.06 3.40 16.89
CA ALA A 19 -40.63 2.03 17.10
C ALA A 19 -40.03 1.55 15.78
N MET A 20 -38.78 1.09 15.83
CA MET A 20 -38.01 0.51 14.72
C MET A 20 -37.28 1.47 13.80
N ILE A 21 -36.41 2.31 14.36
CA ILE A 21 -35.11 2.49 13.71
C ILE A 21 -34.08 1.85 14.63
N GLY A 22 -33.80 0.58 14.38
CA GLY A 22 -32.50 0.01 14.72
C GLY A 22 -31.46 0.73 13.88
N ILE A 23 -31.14 1.98 14.24
CA ILE A 23 -29.94 2.64 13.77
C ILE A 23 -28.85 1.87 14.48
N SER A 24 -28.29 0.91 13.76
CA SER A 24 -27.07 0.19 14.10
C SER A 24 -26.13 1.19 14.77
N THR A 25 -25.89 1.03 16.07
CA THR A 25 -24.91 1.83 16.83
C THR A 25 -23.55 1.86 16.12
N SER A 26 -23.27 0.84 15.29
CA SER A 26 -22.11 0.72 14.41
C SER A 26 -21.98 1.74 13.28
N ALA A 27 -23.04 2.45 12.88
CA ALA A 27 -22.97 3.48 11.84
C ALA A 27 -22.48 4.82 12.39
N ASN A 28 -22.91 5.15 13.61
CA ASN A 28 -22.47 6.36 14.32
C ASN A 28 -21.06 6.21 14.90
N GLU A 29 -20.68 5.00 15.33
CA GLU A 29 -19.30 4.71 15.79
C GLU A 29 -18.27 4.90 14.67
N ARG A 30 -18.55 4.45 13.43
CA ARG A 30 -17.64 4.63 12.27
C ARG A 30 -17.46 6.08 11.83
N ALA A 31 -18.38 6.98 12.15
CA ALA A 31 -18.26 8.38 11.78
C ALA A 31 -17.14 9.09 12.57
N ASN A 32 -16.91 8.66 13.82
CA ASN A 32 -15.99 9.30 14.77
C ASN A 32 -14.60 8.64 14.82
N GLU A 33 -14.34 7.62 14.02
CA GLU A 33 -13.00 7.02 13.89
C GLU A 33 -12.10 7.90 13.00
N ASN A 34 -10.81 7.98 13.35
CA ASN A 34 -9.80 8.60 12.49
C ASN A 34 -9.64 7.80 11.20
N LEU A 35 -9.18 8.44 10.12
CA LEU A 35 -8.85 7.74 8.88
C LEU A 35 -7.69 6.76 9.16
N SER A 36 -7.86 5.53 8.71
CA SER A 36 -6.82 4.51 8.69
C SER A 36 -6.93 3.70 7.42
N PHE A 37 -5.83 3.07 7.04
CA PHE A 37 -5.76 2.24 5.85
C PHE A 37 -5.41 0.80 6.22
N THR A 38 -6.06 -0.13 5.56
CA THR A 38 -5.62 -1.53 5.51
C THR A 38 -4.96 -1.78 4.17
N VAL A 39 -3.86 -2.54 4.18
CA VAL A 39 -3.14 -2.93 2.97
C VAL A 39 -2.99 -4.45 2.92
N LYS A 40 -3.31 -5.04 1.78
CA LYS A 40 -2.96 -6.44 1.47
C LYS A 40 -1.54 -6.45 0.92
N THR A 41 -0.57 -6.80 1.76
CA THR A 41 0.85 -6.59 1.47
C THR A 41 1.36 -7.42 0.29
N ASP A 42 0.74 -8.57 0.03
CA ASP A 42 0.98 -9.43 -1.13
C ASP A 42 0.59 -8.79 -2.47
N ARG A 43 -0.24 -7.74 -2.43
CA ARG A 43 -0.68 -6.96 -3.61
C ARG A 43 0.11 -5.68 -3.83
N ILE A 44 1.09 -5.38 -2.98
CA ILE A 44 2.04 -4.30 -3.26
C ILE A 44 2.95 -4.78 -4.40
N VAL A 45 3.17 -3.90 -5.38
CA VAL A 45 4.02 -4.19 -6.55
C VAL A 45 5.21 -3.26 -6.55
N TYR A 46 6.41 -3.81 -6.65
CA TYR A 46 7.63 -3.08 -7.01
C TYR A 46 7.94 -3.34 -8.48
N ASP A 47 7.86 -2.32 -9.32
CA ASP A 47 8.28 -2.37 -10.73
C ASP A 47 9.75 -1.95 -10.84
N MET A 48 10.63 -2.89 -11.16
CA MET A 48 12.07 -2.66 -11.32
C MET A 48 12.41 -1.84 -12.55
N THR A 49 11.56 -1.85 -13.58
CA THR A 49 11.76 -1.11 -14.83
C THR A 49 11.51 0.37 -14.60
N GLN A 50 10.43 0.69 -13.88
CA GLN A 50 10.02 2.06 -13.61
C GLN A 50 10.55 2.61 -12.29
N GLN A 51 11.07 1.74 -11.42
CA GLN A 51 11.39 2.04 -10.03
C GLN A 51 10.17 2.66 -9.31
N VAL A 52 9.01 2.02 -9.42
CA VAL A 52 7.75 2.48 -8.82
C VAL A 52 7.19 1.41 -7.89
N ILE A 53 6.75 1.83 -6.71
CA ILE A 53 6.02 1.02 -5.74
C ILE A 53 4.54 1.39 -5.82
N THR A 54 3.71 0.40 -6.11
CA THR A 54 2.25 0.54 -6.19
C THR A 54 1.61 -0.09 -4.96
N ILE A 55 0.94 0.71 -4.14
CA ILE A 55 0.35 0.30 -2.86
C ILE A 55 -1.18 0.44 -2.92
N PRO A 56 -1.93 -0.67 -2.91
CA PRO A 56 -3.39 -0.62 -2.81
C PRO A 56 -3.81 -0.42 -1.35
N VAL A 57 -4.23 0.80 -1.00
CA VAL A 57 -4.72 1.15 0.34
C VAL A 57 -6.24 1.08 0.37
N LYS A 58 -6.81 0.49 1.43
CA LYS A 58 -8.25 0.43 1.65
C LYS A 58 -8.61 1.28 2.88
N PRO A 59 -9.30 2.42 2.72
CA PRO A 59 -9.65 3.31 3.82
C PRO A 59 -10.81 2.75 4.65
N ASN A 60 -10.80 2.98 5.96
CA ASN A 60 -11.91 2.61 6.86
C ASN A 60 -13.15 3.51 6.70
N LYS A 61 -12.96 4.76 6.25
CA LYS A 61 -14.02 5.77 6.06
C LYS A 61 -13.80 6.58 4.78
N SER A 62 -14.84 7.27 4.32
CA SER A 62 -14.73 8.17 3.16
C SER A 62 -14.19 9.53 3.60
N VAL A 63 -13.22 10.06 2.86
CA VAL A 63 -12.57 11.35 3.11
C VAL A 63 -12.23 11.98 1.77
N ASN A 64 -12.50 13.28 1.63
CA ASN A 64 -11.97 14.10 0.55
C ASN A 64 -10.85 14.94 1.15
N ALA A 65 -9.63 14.77 0.64
CA ALA A 65 -8.46 15.49 1.09
C ALA A 65 -7.94 16.39 -0.02
N SER A 66 -7.66 17.65 0.31
CA SER A 66 -7.21 18.64 -0.68
C SER A 66 -5.74 18.42 -1.02
N ASP A 67 -4.92 18.19 0.00
CA ASP A 67 -3.49 17.92 -0.13
C ASP A 67 -3.15 16.64 0.63
N VAL A 68 -2.50 15.71 -0.06
CA VAL A 68 -2.05 14.43 0.49
C VAL A 68 -0.56 14.27 0.24
N HIS A 69 0.19 13.89 1.27
CA HIS A 69 1.60 13.52 1.18
C HIS A 69 1.77 12.12 1.76
N ALA A 70 2.14 11.17 0.90
CA ALA A 70 2.35 9.79 1.28
C ALA A 70 3.84 9.48 1.26
N VAL A 71 4.37 9.01 2.39
CA VAL A 71 5.78 8.70 2.60
C VAL A 71 5.91 7.24 2.99
N LEU A 72 6.69 6.49 2.22
CA LEU A 72 7.09 5.13 2.55
C LEU A 72 8.43 5.19 3.28
N THR A 73 8.51 4.65 4.49
CA THR A 73 9.69 4.76 5.36
C THR A 73 10.02 3.44 6.04
N TYR A 74 11.27 3.26 6.46
CA TYR A 74 11.71 2.10 7.24
C TYR A 74 12.07 2.43 8.70
N GLY A 75 11.61 3.58 9.23
CA GLY A 75 11.74 3.85 10.66
C GLY A 75 11.65 5.30 11.07
N TRP A 76 10.75 6.06 10.42
CA TRP A 76 10.35 7.39 10.83
C TRP A 76 8.95 7.32 11.46
N ASP A 77 8.70 8.11 12.49
CA ASP A 77 7.40 8.20 13.17
C ASP A 77 6.49 9.26 12.52
N GLY A 78 7.03 10.01 11.55
CA GLY A 78 6.34 11.04 10.81
C GLY A 78 6.29 12.41 11.50
N ASN A 79 7.05 12.59 12.58
CA ASN A 79 7.22 13.89 13.24
C ASN A 79 8.47 14.61 12.70
N GLY A 80 8.37 15.93 12.51
CA GLY A 80 9.48 16.76 12.06
C GLY A 80 9.81 16.53 10.57
N SER A 81 11.10 16.54 10.24
CA SER A 81 11.56 16.27 8.88
C SER A 81 11.48 14.77 8.57
N SER A 82 11.18 14.42 7.33
CA SER A 82 11.16 13.04 6.86
C SER A 82 12.53 12.37 7.01
N GLU A 83 12.54 11.15 7.57
CA GLU A 83 13.73 10.33 7.74
C GLU A 83 13.54 8.94 7.14
N LYS A 84 14.66 8.28 6.79
CA LYS A 84 14.68 6.87 6.34
C LYS A 84 13.65 6.61 5.22
N VAL A 85 13.59 7.53 4.27
CA VAL A 85 12.61 7.54 3.19
C VAL A 85 12.99 6.46 2.17
N ILE A 86 11.99 5.67 1.77
CA ILE A 86 12.06 4.73 0.65
C ILE A 86 11.56 5.42 -0.62
N GLY A 87 10.61 6.33 -0.46
CA GLY A 87 10.07 7.18 -1.51
C GLY A 87 8.85 7.92 -0.99
N GLU A 88 8.45 8.98 -1.70
CA GLU A 88 7.28 9.79 -1.35
C GLU A 88 6.53 10.28 -2.58
N VAL A 89 5.27 10.69 -2.37
CA VAL A 89 4.43 11.29 -3.41
C VAL A 89 3.50 12.35 -2.82
N TYR A 90 3.31 13.44 -3.56
CA TYR A 90 2.33 14.48 -3.27
C TYR A 90 1.16 14.36 -4.24
N LEU A 91 -0.06 14.33 -3.70
CA LEU A 91 -1.31 14.21 -4.45
C LEU A 91 -2.23 15.37 -4.06
N LYS A 92 -3.11 15.76 -5.00
CA LYS A 92 -4.13 16.78 -4.76
C LYS A 92 -5.53 16.23 -5.02
N ASP A 93 -6.51 16.78 -4.32
CA ASP A 93 -7.94 16.52 -4.50
C ASP A 93 -8.28 15.01 -4.47
N VAL A 94 -7.71 14.29 -3.50
CA VAL A 94 -7.87 12.84 -3.35
C VAL A 94 -9.21 12.52 -2.71
N GLN A 95 -9.96 11.62 -3.34
CA GLN A 95 -11.23 11.11 -2.82
C GLN A 95 -11.09 9.65 -2.42
N TRP A 96 -11.07 9.41 -1.11
CA TRP A 96 -11.14 8.07 -0.55
C TRP A 96 -12.60 7.70 -0.28
N THR A 97 -12.99 6.52 -0.75
CA THR A 97 -14.31 5.94 -0.45
C THR A 97 -14.14 4.74 0.46
N ALA A 98 -14.87 4.73 1.58
CA ALA A 98 -14.80 3.68 2.59
C ALA A 98 -14.85 2.28 1.96
N GLY A 99 -13.84 1.48 2.24
CA GLY A 99 -13.76 0.10 1.80
C GLY A 99 -13.42 -0.15 0.32
N ILE A 100 -13.23 0.89 -0.48
CA ILE A 100 -12.78 0.79 -1.88
C ILE A 100 -11.28 1.05 -1.94
N GLU A 101 -10.54 0.20 -2.64
CA GLU A 101 -9.10 0.38 -2.77
C GLU A 101 -8.77 1.62 -3.61
N TYR A 102 -7.79 2.37 -3.11
CA TYR A 102 -7.15 3.48 -3.78
C TYR A 102 -5.69 3.11 -4.00
N THR A 103 -5.16 3.42 -5.18
CA THR A 103 -3.78 3.07 -5.53
C THR A 103 -2.87 4.28 -5.32
N ILE A 104 -1.90 4.15 -4.43
CA ILE A 104 -0.81 5.12 -4.27
C ILE A 104 0.39 4.60 -5.06
N MET A 105 0.95 5.43 -5.94
CA MET A 105 2.15 5.14 -6.72
C MET A 105 3.28 6.03 -6.22
N ILE A 106 4.37 5.41 -5.77
CA ILE A 106 5.52 6.08 -5.17
C ILE A 106 6.76 5.73 -5.97
N SER A 107 7.53 6.74 -6.41
CA SER A 107 8.86 6.51 -6.98
C SER A 107 9.79 5.97 -5.89
N ALA A 108 10.44 4.85 -6.14
CA ALA A 108 11.34 4.22 -5.19
C ALA A 108 12.75 4.83 -5.29
N GLU A 109 13.27 5.29 -4.16
CA GLU A 109 14.64 5.77 -4.00
C GLU A 109 15.61 4.65 -3.60
N LEU A 110 15.07 3.53 -3.11
CA LEU A 110 15.84 2.34 -2.75
C LEU A 110 15.52 1.16 -3.69
N SER A 111 16.50 0.27 -3.85
CA SER A 111 16.31 -1.00 -4.55
C SER A 111 15.41 -1.95 -3.76
N ILE A 112 14.75 -2.89 -4.44
CA ILE A 112 13.89 -3.88 -3.77
C ILE A 112 14.67 -4.75 -2.76
N ASP A 113 15.94 -5.07 -3.02
CA ASP A 113 16.77 -5.86 -2.11
C ASP A 113 17.09 -5.09 -0.83
N GLU A 114 17.42 -3.80 -0.95
CA GLU A 114 17.62 -2.92 0.20
C GLU A 114 16.34 -2.75 1.01
N ILE A 115 15.18 -2.63 0.36
CA ILE A 115 13.88 -2.53 1.03
C ILE A 115 13.57 -3.84 1.78
N LYS A 116 13.80 -5.00 1.17
CA LYS A 116 13.60 -6.32 1.81
C LYS A 116 14.55 -6.58 2.97
N SER A 117 15.71 -5.93 3.00
CA SER A 117 16.65 -6.00 4.12
C SER A 117 16.19 -5.23 5.37
N LYS A 118 15.14 -4.41 5.29
CA LYS A 118 14.66 -3.60 6.42
C LYS A 118 13.77 -4.41 7.36
N ASP A 119 13.95 -4.21 8.66
CA ASP A 119 13.15 -4.87 9.70
C ASP A 119 11.66 -4.50 9.65
N LYS A 120 11.38 -3.25 9.25
CA LYS A 120 10.03 -2.68 9.21
C LYS A 120 9.93 -1.70 8.04
N VAL A 121 8.79 -1.70 7.37
CA VAL A 121 8.43 -0.70 6.36
C VAL A 121 7.00 -0.25 6.64
N ASP A 122 6.83 1.07 6.76
CA ASP A 122 5.57 1.71 7.11
C ASP A 122 5.20 2.73 6.03
N LEU A 123 3.90 2.93 5.83
CA LEU A 123 3.36 4.00 5.00
C LEU A 123 2.74 5.06 5.91
N ILE A 124 3.26 6.28 5.85
CA ILE A 124 2.72 7.45 6.53
C ILE A 124 1.95 8.27 5.49
N VAL A 125 0.71 8.62 5.80
CA VAL A 125 -0.13 9.45 4.94
C VAL A 125 -0.54 10.69 5.72
N PHE A 126 -0.04 11.83 5.30
CA PHE A 126 -0.50 13.15 5.72
C PHE A 126 -1.66 13.59 4.82
N TYR A 127 -2.73 14.11 5.42
CA TYR A 127 -3.90 14.62 4.71
C TYR A 127 -4.54 15.74 5.52
N ASP A 128 -4.75 16.92 4.91
CA ASP A 128 -5.41 18.08 5.53
C ASP A 128 -5.05 18.30 7.02
N GLU A 129 -3.75 18.46 7.31
CA GLU A 129 -3.16 18.67 8.66
C GLU A 129 -3.24 17.47 9.63
N GLN A 130 -3.79 16.35 9.19
CA GLN A 130 -3.84 15.08 9.93
C GLN A 130 -2.84 14.08 9.36
N MET A 131 -2.65 12.99 10.10
CA MET A 131 -1.74 11.92 9.76
C MET A 131 -2.35 10.57 10.12
N THR A 132 -2.02 9.55 9.33
CA THR A 132 -2.22 8.16 9.70
C THR A 132 -1.03 7.31 9.27
N ILE A 133 -0.75 6.23 10.02
CA ILE A 133 0.38 5.32 9.76
C ILE A 133 -0.18 3.92 9.54
N THR A 134 0.21 3.30 8.43
CA THR A 134 -0.01 1.88 8.16
C THR A 134 1.31 1.15 8.35
N GLU A 135 1.42 0.42 9.45
CA GLU A 135 2.67 -0.23 9.84
C GLU A 135 2.86 -1.60 9.18
N ASN A 136 4.13 -2.03 9.09
CA ASN A 136 4.53 -3.40 8.76
C ASN A 136 3.98 -3.91 7.41
N LEU A 137 4.37 -3.23 6.34
CA LEU A 137 3.99 -3.57 4.97
C LEU A 137 4.70 -4.80 4.39
N LYS A 138 5.59 -5.45 5.14
CA LYS A 138 6.24 -6.74 4.81
C LYS A 138 6.76 -6.83 3.36
N PRO A 139 7.87 -6.16 3.02
CA PRO A 139 8.44 -6.18 1.67
C PRO A 139 8.72 -7.57 1.08
N ASN A 140 9.00 -8.56 1.94
CA ASN A 140 9.18 -9.94 1.53
C ASN A 140 7.91 -10.59 0.92
N SER A 141 6.74 -9.98 1.11
CA SER A 141 5.49 -10.43 0.49
C SER A 141 5.17 -9.71 -0.83
N TRP A 142 5.89 -8.66 -1.20
CA TRP A 142 5.55 -7.84 -2.36
C TRP A 142 5.78 -8.60 -3.66
N THR A 143 4.93 -8.32 -4.65
CA THR A 143 5.15 -8.77 -6.02
C THR A 143 6.24 -7.90 -6.64
N VAL A 144 7.24 -8.51 -7.26
CA VAL A 144 8.32 -7.80 -7.95
C VAL A 144 8.23 -8.11 -9.44
N VAL A 145 8.16 -7.07 -10.27
CA VAL A 145 8.02 -7.19 -11.72
C VAL A 145 9.11 -6.39 -12.44
N GLY A 146 9.38 -6.74 -13.70
CA GLY A 146 10.45 -6.16 -14.51
C GLY A 146 11.42 -7.24 -14.99
N PRO A 147 12.33 -6.91 -15.93
CA PRO A 147 13.33 -7.85 -16.39
C PRO A 147 14.16 -8.32 -15.18
N PRO A 148 14.49 -9.62 -15.08
CA PRO A 148 15.33 -10.10 -14.00
C PRO A 148 16.64 -9.31 -13.99
N SER A 149 17.01 -8.76 -12.84
CA SER A 149 18.36 -8.23 -12.67
C SER A 149 19.34 -9.34 -13.01
N SER A 150 20.32 -9.04 -13.86
CA SER A 150 21.34 -9.97 -14.35
C SER A 150 22.30 -10.41 -13.24
N THR A 151 21.79 -11.12 -12.23
CA THR A 151 22.54 -11.65 -11.08
C THR A 151 22.16 -13.09 -10.72
N ASP A 152 21.43 -13.80 -11.57
CA ASP A 152 21.41 -15.27 -11.55
C ASP A 152 22.53 -15.83 -12.44
N SER A 153 23.79 -15.58 -12.02
CA SER A 153 24.89 -16.44 -12.45
C SER A 153 24.78 -17.75 -11.69
N THR A 154 24.01 -18.69 -12.23
CA THR A 154 24.13 -20.09 -11.86
C THR A 154 25.58 -20.50 -12.11
N SER A 155 26.31 -20.75 -11.04
CA SER A 155 27.68 -21.25 -11.04
C SER A 155 27.71 -22.61 -11.74
N SER A 156 27.99 -22.61 -13.05
CA SER A 156 28.35 -23.83 -13.77
C SER A 156 29.78 -24.19 -13.38
N GLU A 157 29.88 -25.15 -12.47
CA GLU A 157 31.08 -25.85 -12.03
C GLU A 157 31.96 -26.23 -13.25
N SER A 158 33.03 -25.48 -13.50
CA SER A 158 34.02 -25.82 -14.51
C SER A 158 34.97 -26.87 -13.94
N SER A 159 34.74 -28.14 -14.26
CA SER A 159 35.74 -29.20 -14.05
C SER A 159 36.62 -29.32 -15.30
N THR A 160 37.75 -28.61 -15.30
CA THR A 160 38.91 -28.94 -16.14
C THR A 160 39.57 -30.20 -15.60
N GLU A 161 39.36 -31.33 -16.27
CA GLU A 161 40.18 -32.52 -16.05
C GLU A 161 41.41 -32.41 -16.97
N ASN A 162 42.55 -32.07 -16.35
CA ASN A 162 43.86 -32.15 -16.98
C ASN A 162 44.19 -33.63 -17.27
N THR A 163 44.53 -33.97 -18.50
CA THR A 163 45.42 -35.11 -18.77
C THR A 163 46.43 -34.72 -19.82
N SER A 164 47.54 -34.18 -19.33
CA SER A 164 48.79 -34.02 -20.05
C SER A 164 49.42 -35.41 -20.20
N SER A 165 49.55 -35.89 -21.44
CA SER A 165 50.54 -36.92 -21.77
C SER A 165 51.26 -36.49 -23.03
N GLU A 166 52.52 -36.09 -22.85
CA GLU A 166 53.47 -35.82 -23.93
C GLU A 166 54.18 -37.11 -24.37
N SER A 167 54.69 -37.06 -25.61
CA SER A 167 55.80 -37.86 -26.18
C SER A 167 55.42 -39.25 -26.71
N SER A 168 55.80 -39.73 -27.91
CA SER A 168 56.78 -39.31 -28.91
C SER A 168 56.43 -39.90 -30.29
N THR A 169 56.78 -39.20 -31.37
CA THR A 169 56.94 -39.73 -32.74
C THR A 169 58.20 -40.58 -32.88
N GLU A 170 58.15 -41.78 -33.48
CA GLU A 170 58.96 -42.23 -34.64
C GLU A 170 58.92 -43.76 -34.93
N ASN A 171 58.83 -44.07 -36.23
CA ASN A 171 59.42 -45.18 -37.01
C ASN A 171 58.85 -46.63 -37.00
N THR A 172 58.52 -47.11 -38.22
CA THR A 172 59.04 -48.32 -38.96
C THR A 172 57.96 -48.81 -39.95
N SER A 173 58.05 -48.57 -41.27
CA SER A 173 58.63 -49.40 -42.35
C SER A 173 58.04 -50.82 -42.55
N SER A 174 57.42 -51.01 -43.72
CA SER A 174 57.32 -52.21 -44.59
C SER A 174 56.67 -53.51 -44.10
N GLU A 175 55.57 -53.90 -44.75
CA GLU A 175 55.42 -55.11 -45.60
C GLU A 175 54.17 -55.01 -46.49
#